data_AF-A0A135V951-F1
#
_entry.id   AF-A0A135V951-F1
#
_cell.length_a   1.000
_cell.length_b   1.000
_cell.length_c   1.000
_cell.angle_alpha   90.00
_cell.angle_beta   90.00
_cell.angle_gamma   90.00
#
_symmetry.space_group_name_H-M   'P 1'
#
loop_
_entity.id
_entity.type
_entity.pdbx_description
1 polymer ?
#
loop_
_entity_poly.entity_id
_entity_poly.type
_entity_poly.pdbx_seq_one_letter_code
_entity_poly.pdbx_strand_id
1 'polypeptide(L)'
;MGAGAPSHDNHPSSIKAYDSQGHFPINIVDSPNDANLQEWHGLRNTEGDLSLHLHVQPVQVTAKDHRRSIVPLGLDLGRTELLEDQGGLMGAGKWFGQRGPDYFRATLNGFLSAYYTSPHLTTRISQGPVSAQVDSYTASIPYNSGWIYMLKMDCYTRRASVQTEAGALRPLDGVVGDLMEKRRSGLKMQTVDWLKWVAHWLDKIGIAAAPYFQETIMDGNPMWLDDMTEAFGAKEGTSRVVEVDQEMLCFGFDVMKSLERGVVFAIEPGSRAKLRGLRDGDRILRLDGFEFSVLGPDREVKVLVERDGETHSFEYSPRGFDEVPCWQILKVEPAGK
;
A
#
# COMPACT_ATOMS: atom_id res chain seq x y z
N MET A 1 -9.93 27.45 15.23
CA MET A 1 -10.82 26.42 14.65
C MET A 1 -10.16 25.92 13.38
N GLY A 2 -9.52 24.76 13.43
CA GLY A 2 -8.97 24.13 12.23
C GLY A 2 -10.10 23.40 11.50
N ALA A 3 -10.30 23.69 10.22
CA ALA A 3 -11.14 22.86 9.39
C ALA A 3 -10.42 21.53 9.18
N GLY A 4 -11.09 20.43 9.49
CA GLY A 4 -10.60 19.08 9.16
C GLY A 4 -10.68 18.83 7.66
N ALA A 5 -10.02 17.76 7.26
CA ALA A 5 -10.26 17.08 6.00
C ALA A 5 -11.79 16.93 5.76
N PRO A 6 -12.36 17.41 4.63
CA PRO A 6 -13.79 17.25 4.38
C PRO A 6 -14.21 15.77 4.20
N SER A 7 -15.00 15.25 5.14
CA SER A 7 -15.59 13.92 5.03
C SER A 7 -16.78 13.93 4.07
N HIS A 8 -16.92 12.86 3.28
CA HIS A 8 -18.10 12.64 2.46
C HIS A 8 -19.05 11.68 3.19
N ASP A 9 -20.32 12.07 3.37
CA ASP A 9 -21.36 11.10 3.71
C ASP A 9 -21.58 10.23 2.47
N ASN A 10 -21.24 8.94 2.53
CA ASN A 10 -21.35 7.97 1.42
C ASN A 10 -22.81 7.60 1.07
N HIS A 11 -23.73 8.54 1.17
CA HIS A 11 -25.11 8.34 0.79
C HIS A 11 -25.26 8.62 -0.71
N PRO A 12 -26.00 7.81 -1.50
CA PRO A 12 -26.21 8.06 -2.93
C PRO A 12 -26.73 9.46 -3.27
N SER A 13 -27.36 10.16 -2.32
CA SER A 13 -27.86 11.54 -2.49
C SER A 13 -26.79 12.64 -2.41
N SER A 14 -25.59 12.37 -1.90
CA SER A 14 -24.49 13.35 -1.82
C SER A 14 -23.62 13.38 -3.09
N ILE A 15 -23.83 12.40 -3.98
CA ILE A 15 -23.19 12.30 -5.29
C ILE A 15 -24.22 12.70 -6.35
N LYS A 16 -23.85 13.68 -7.18
CA LYS A 16 -24.62 14.03 -8.37
C LYS A 16 -23.77 13.71 -9.59
N ALA A 17 -24.35 13.05 -10.57
CA ALA A 17 -23.66 12.80 -11.82
C ALA A 17 -24.40 13.46 -12.97
N TYR A 18 -23.63 13.87 -13.98
CA TYR A 18 -24.12 14.55 -15.15
C TYR A 18 -23.40 14.03 -16.39
N ASP A 19 -24.11 13.90 -17.49
CA ASP A 19 -23.53 13.70 -18.81
C ASP A 19 -24.11 14.72 -19.80
N SER A 20 -23.88 14.54 -21.11
CA SER A 20 -24.38 15.47 -22.13
C SER A 20 -25.92 15.58 -22.19
N GLN A 21 -26.66 14.62 -21.62
CA GLN A 21 -28.12 14.64 -21.50
C GLN A 21 -28.60 15.23 -20.17
N GLY A 22 -27.70 15.80 -19.38
CA GLY A 22 -28.00 16.38 -18.07
C GLY A 22 -27.81 15.39 -16.94
N HIS A 23 -28.76 15.32 -16.00
CA HIS A 23 -28.59 14.48 -14.81
C HIS A 23 -28.47 12.98 -15.18
N PHE A 24 -27.43 12.34 -14.64
CA PHE A 24 -27.14 10.93 -14.84
C PHE A 24 -27.43 10.18 -13.52
N PRO A 25 -28.55 9.46 -13.41
CA PRO A 25 -28.87 8.75 -12.19
C PRO A 25 -27.93 7.54 -11.98
N ILE A 26 -27.29 7.49 -10.82
CA ILE A 26 -26.41 6.39 -10.38
C ILE A 26 -27.08 5.65 -9.24
N ASN A 27 -27.03 4.32 -9.29
CA ASN A 27 -27.35 3.45 -8.17
C ASN A 27 -26.04 2.90 -7.58
N ILE A 28 -25.90 2.97 -6.26
CA ILE A 28 -24.73 2.42 -5.56
C ILE A 28 -25.21 1.16 -4.84
N VAL A 29 -24.58 0.02 -5.15
CA VAL A 29 -24.90 -1.28 -4.55
C VAL A 29 -23.62 -1.90 -3.98
N ASP A 30 -23.74 -2.66 -2.90
CA ASP A 30 -22.61 -3.45 -2.41
C ASP A 30 -22.26 -4.53 -3.42
N SER A 31 -20.97 -4.74 -3.69
CA SER A 31 -20.52 -5.73 -4.66
C SER A 31 -20.85 -7.13 -4.13
N PRO A 32 -21.51 -7.99 -4.93
CA PRO A 32 -21.77 -9.37 -4.52
C PRO A 32 -20.49 -10.21 -4.40
N ASN A 33 -19.38 -9.75 -5.00
CA ASN A 33 -18.11 -10.47 -5.04
C ASN A 33 -17.13 -10.03 -3.95
N ASP A 34 -17.36 -8.87 -3.32
CA ASP A 34 -16.48 -8.33 -2.27
C ASP A 34 -17.27 -7.36 -1.38
N ALA A 35 -17.47 -7.75 -0.12
CA ALA A 35 -18.20 -6.95 0.86
C ALA A 35 -17.55 -5.60 1.18
N ASN A 36 -16.32 -5.35 0.72
CA ASN A 36 -15.60 -4.08 0.89
C ASN A 36 -15.63 -3.20 -0.37
N LEU A 37 -16.36 -3.62 -1.41
CA LEU A 37 -16.53 -2.91 -2.67
C LEU A 37 -17.98 -2.43 -2.79
N GLN A 38 -18.15 -1.18 -3.24
CA GLN A 38 -19.42 -0.69 -3.74
C GLN A 38 -19.30 -0.45 -5.24
N GLU A 39 -20.30 -0.91 -5.98
CA GLU A 39 -20.41 -0.77 -7.42
C GLU A 39 -21.39 0.35 -7.78
N TRP A 40 -21.03 1.12 -8.79
CA TRP A 40 -21.80 2.29 -9.23
C TRP A 40 -22.40 1.98 -10.59
N HIS A 41 -23.72 1.82 -10.62
CA HIS A 41 -24.46 1.42 -11.80
C HIS A 41 -25.24 2.61 -12.34
N GLY A 42 -24.95 3.01 -13.57
CA GLY A 42 -25.81 3.96 -14.29
C GLY A 42 -27.16 3.33 -14.57
N LEU A 43 -28.26 4.06 -14.31
CA LEU A 43 -29.60 3.58 -14.68
C LEU A 43 -29.90 3.74 -16.18
N ARG A 44 -28.94 4.29 -16.94
CA ARG A 44 -28.93 4.40 -18.39
C ARG A 44 -27.48 4.44 -18.91
N ASN A 45 -27.31 4.30 -20.21
CA ASN A 45 -26.01 4.51 -20.85
C ASN A 45 -25.60 5.98 -20.77
N THR A 46 -24.29 6.22 -20.65
CA THR A 46 -23.70 7.56 -20.68
C THR A 46 -23.69 8.09 -22.11
N GLU A 47 -24.07 9.35 -22.28
CA GLU A 47 -23.84 10.08 -23.53
C GLU A 47 -22.79 11.17 -23.32
N GLY A 48 -21.67 11.07 -24.05
CA GLY A 48 -20.54 11.97 -23.88
C GLY A 48 -19.80 11.78 -22.55
N ASP A 49 -19.17 12.84 -22.06
CA ASP A 49 -18.37 12.80 -20.84
C ASP A 49 -19.24 12.74 -19.59
N LEU A 50 -18.91 11.81 -18.68
CA LEU A 50 -19.53 11.71 -17.37
C LEU A 50 -18.79 12.60 -16.36
N SER A 51 -19.52 13.52 -15.75
CA SER A 51 -19.04 14.40 -14.68
C SER A 51 -19.65 14.00 -13.35
N LEU A 52 -18.81 13.74 -12.34
CA LEU A 52 -19.22 13.43 -10.98
C LEU A 52 -19.00 14.64 -10.06
N HIS A 53 -20.06 15.06 -9.38
CA HIS A 53 -20.06 16.17 -8.44
C HIS A 53 -20.29 15.61 -7.04
N LEU A 54 -19.25 15.62 -6.22
CA LEU A 54 -19.31 15.17 -4.83
C LEU A 54 -19.50 16.37 -3.92
N HIS A 55 -20.53 16.35 -3.08
CA HIS A 55 -20.70 17.36 -2.06
C HIS A 55 -19.93 16.96 -0.80
N VAL A 56 -18.78 17.58 -0.57
CA VAL A 56 -17.92 17.28 0.57
C VAL A 56 -18.11 18.37 1.64
N GLN A 57 -18.48 17.99 2.87
CA GLN A 57 -18.63 18.94 3.98
C GLN A 57 -17.39 18.90 4.88
N PRO A 58 -16.85 20.05 5.29
CA PRO A 58 -15.79 20.08 6.31
C PRO A 58 -16.31 19.46 7.60
N VAL A 59 -15.58 18.49 8.16
CA VAL A 59 -15.86 18.02 9.52
C VAL A 59 -15.48 19.13 10.48
N GLN A 60 -16.41 19.52 11.36
CA GLN A 60 -16.06 20.35 12.52
C GLN A 60 -15.17 19.54 13.45
N VAL A 61 -13.88 19.89 13.50
CA VAL A 61 -12.93 19.31 14.44
C VAL A 61 -13.17 19.93 15.81
N THR A 62 -13.66 19.14 16.76
CA THR A 62 -13.85 19.57 18.15
C THR A 62 -12.62 19.22 19.00
N ALA A 63 -12.47 19.85 20.17
CA ALA A 63 -11.45 19.52 21.17
C ALA A 63 -11.46 18.02 21.60
N LYS A 64 -12.57 17.31 21.37
CA LYS A 64 -12.71 15.88 21.64
C LYS A 64 -12.12 15.01 20.52
N ASP A 65 -12.11 15.51 19.29
CA ASP A 65 -11.51 14.82 18.12
C ASP A 65 -9.98 14.95 18.10
N HIS A 66 -9.42 15.92 18.84
CA HIS A 66 -7.99 16.01 19.15
C HIS A 66 -7.46 14.86 20.04
N ARG A 67 -8.34 14.04 20.65
CA ARG A 67 -7.97 12.92 21.54
C ARG A 67 -8.24 11.52 20.97
N ARG A 68 -8.64 11.42 19.70
CA ARG A 68 -8.90 10.11 19.06
C ARG A 68 -7.60 9.48 18.54
N SER A 69 -7.58 8.15 18.52
CA SER A 69 -6.44 7.36 18.04
C SER A 69 -6.18 7.69 16.56
N ILE A 70 -4.93 8.01 16.25
CA ILE A 70 -4.49 8.58 14.98
C ILE A 70 -4.02 7.44 14.08
N VAL A 71 -4.48 7.37 12.84
CA VAL A 71 -4.25 6.23 11.92
C VAL A 71 -3.42 6.71 10.70
N PRO A 72 -2.42 5.94 10.25
CA PRO A 72 -1.44 6.38 9.23
C PRO A 72 -1.85 6.05 7.78
N LEU A 73 -1.01 6.37 6.79
CA LEU A 73 -1.40 6.47 5.36
C LEU A 73 -0.28 6.12 4.32
N GLY A 74 -0.65 5.55 3.16
CA GLY A 74 0.21 5.29 1.97
C GLY A 74 -0.46 5.60 0.59
N LEU A 75 0.36 5.77 -0.47
CA LEU A 75 0.11 6.48 -1.75
C LEU A 75 -0.36 5.63 -2.95
N ASP A 76 -1.27 6.18 -3.79
CA ASP A 76 -0.93 6.65 -5.15
C ASP A 76 -1.86 7.79 -5.62
N LEU A 77 -1.29 8.75 -6.34
CA LEU A 77 -1.84 9.94 -7.02
C LEU A 77 -3.34 10.32 -6.83
N GLY A 78 -3.71 10.75 -5.64
CA GLY A 78 -5.01 11.38 -5.35
C GLY A 78 -5.05 11.78 -3.88
N ARG A 79 -5.68 12.90 -3.55
CA ARG A 79 -5.85 13.32 -2.14
C ARG A 79 -6.60 12.23 -1.38
N THR A 80 -5.92 11.56 -0.45
CA THR A 80 -6.54 10.58 0.43
C THR A 80 -6.62 11.15 1.84
N GLU A 81 -7.84 11.30 2.35
CA GLU A 81 -8.11 11.57 3.77
C GLU A 81 -8.35 10.22 4.44
N LEU A 82 -7.64 9.90 5.53
CA LEU A 82 -7.75 8.61 6.21
C LEU A 82 -7.88 8.81 7.72
N LEU A 83 -9.07 8.47 8.23
CA LEU A 83 -9.30 8.11 9.62
C LEU A 83 -9.83 6.67 9.61
N GLU A 84 -9.46 5.85 10.61
CA GLU A 84 -9.97 4.47 10.77
C GLU A 84 -11.51 4.43 10.84
N ASP A 85 -12.16 5.50 11.31
CA ASP A 85 -13.62 5.62 11.36
C ASP A 85 -14.26 6.25 10.11
N GLN A 86 -13.49 6.75 9.14
CA GLN A 86 -14.04 7.47 7.97
C GLN A 86 -13.71 6.85 6.62
N GLY A 87 -12.76 5.92 6.57
CA GLY A 87 -12.32 5.32 5.32
C GLY A 87 -11.56 6.28 4.40
N GLY A 88 -10.71 5.70 3.56
CA GLY A 88 -9.75 6.44 2.75
C GLY A 88 -10.18 6.71 1.32
N LEU A 89 -10.02 7.93 0.84
CA LEU A 89 -10.23 8.28 -0.58
C LEU A 89 -9.05 7.79 -1.45
N MET A 90 -9.07 6.53 -1.90
CA MET A 90 -8.03 5.98 -2.79
C MET A 90 -8.48 6.04 -4.25
N GLY A 91 -7.69 6.71 -5.09
CA GLY A 91 -7.88 6.74 -6.54
C GLY A 91 -6.85 5.86 -7.24
N ALA A 92 -7.29 4.74 -7.82
CA ALA A 92 -6.46 3.92 -8.69
C ALA A 92 -7.22 3.66 -9.99
N GLY A 93 -6.99 4.51 -11.00
CA GLY A 93 -7.37 4.37 -12.43
C GLY A 93 -8.85 4.10 -12.76
N LYS A 94 -9.41 3.01 -12.24
CA LYS A 94 -10.77 2.50 -12.45
C LYS A 94 -11.68 2.62 -11.22
N TRP A 95 -11.17 3.00 -10.05
CA TRP A 95 -11.91 2.95 -8.79
C TRP A 95 -11.80 4.27 -8.03
N PHE A 96 -12.94 4.87 -7.70
CA PHE A 96 -13.07 6.13 -6.95
C PHE A 96 -14.01 5.91 -5.77
N GLY A 97 -13.58 6.19 -4.54
CA GLY A 97 -14.43 6.09 -3.35
C GLY A 97 -13.66 5.94 -2.03
N GLN A 98 -14.35 6.16 -0.91
CA GLN A 98 -13.83 5.87 0.43
C GLN A 98 -13.83 4.36 0.69
N ARG A 99 -12.76 3.82 1.29
CA ARG A 99 -12.63 2.39 1.66
C ARG A 99 -12.66 2.21 3.17
N GLY A 100 -13.43 1.24 3.67
CA GLY A 100 -13.56 0.98 5.11
C GLY A 100 -12.26 0.52 5.79
N PRO A 101 -12.20 0.55 7.14
CA PRO A 101 -11.01 0.19 7.92
C PRO A 101 -10.49 -1.22 7.66
N ASP A 102 -11.34 -2.20 7.38
CA ASP A 102 -10.90 -3.56 7.07
C ASP A 102 -10.15 -3.65 5.73
N TYR A 103 -10.63 -2.97 4.70
CA TYR A 103 -9.91 -2.85 3.42
C TYR A 103 -8.55 -2.16 3.62
N PHE A 104 -8.53 -1.09 4.40
CA PHE A 104 -7.31 -0.35 4.70
C PHE A 104 -6.28 -1.24 5.40
N ARG A 105 -6.69 -1.93 6.46
CA ARG A 105 -5.86 -2.90 7.19
C ARG A 105 -5.34 -4.01 6.28
N ALA A 106 -6.21 -4.61 5.45
CA ALA A 106 -5.80 -5.63 4.49
C ALA A 106 -4.78 -5.10 3.48
N THR A 107 -4.94 -3.86 3.02
CA THR A 107 -4.00 -3.21 2.11
C THR A 107 -2.64 -3.00 2.76
N LEU A 108 -2.60 -2.45 3.97
CA LEU A 108 -1.35 -2.28 4.72
C LEU A 108 -0.65 -3.63 4.95
N ASN A 109 -1.41 -4.63 5.40
CA ASN A 109 -0.91 -5.98 5.63
C ASN A 109 -0.31 -6.61 4.38
N GLY A 110 -0.88 -6.31 3.20
CA GLY A 110 -0.32 -6.74 1.94
C GLY A 110 1.02 -6.11 1.62
N PHE A 111 1.17 -4.80 1.81
CA PHE A 111 2.47 -4.13 1.64
C PHE A 111 3.50 -4.57 2.68
N LEU A 112 3.09 -4.75 3.93
CA LEU A 112 3.96 -5.27 4.99
C LEU A 112 4.44 -6.68 4.66
N SER A 113 3.54 -7.56 4.21
CA SER A 113 3.88 -8.89 3.69
C SER A 113 4.90 -8.77 2.55
N ALA A 114 4.64 -7.95 1.53
CA ALA A 114 5.55 -7.79 0.39
C ALA A 114 6.94 -7.28 0.78
N TYR A 115 7.02 -6.42 1.81
CA TYR A 115 8.28 -5.91 2.34
C TYR A 115 9.03 -6.96 3.15
N TYR A 116 8.45 -7.48 4.25
CA TYR A 116 9.16 -8.36 5.18
C TYR A 116 9.41 -9.77 4.64
N THR A 117 8.53 -10.28 3.77
CA THR A 117 8.74 -11.61 3.16
C THR A 117 9.64 -11.58 1.93
N SER A 118 10.16 -10.40 1.55
CA SER A 118 11.08 -10.27 0.42
C SER A 118 12.42 -10.98 0.75
N PRO A 119 12.94 -11.84 -0.14
CA PRO A 119 14.28 -12.42 0.02
C PRO A 119 15.40 -11.37 -0.04
N HIS A 120 15.09 -10.14 -0.48
CA HIS A 120 16.02 -9.02 -0.58
C HIS A 120 15.80 -7.92 0.46
N LEU A 121 15.18 -8.25 1.60
CA LEU A 121 14.89 -7.30 2.67
C LEU A 121 16.13 -6.50 3.11
N THR A 122 17.33 -7.11 3.09
CA THR A 122 18.60 -6.50 3.51
C THR A 122 19.47 -5.99 2.35
N THR A 123 18.94 -5.92 1.12
CA THR A 123 19.70 -5.54 -0.06
C THR A 123 19.92 -4.02 -0.13
N ARG A 124 21.16 -3.60 -0.33
CA ARG A 124 21.56 -2.18 -0.42
C ARG A 124 21.09 -1.55 -1.71
N ILE A 125 20.32 -0.47 -1.62
CA ILE A 125 19.95 0.34 -2.79
C ILE A 125 21.17 1.14 -3.29
N SER A 126 22.06 1.58 -2.39
CA SER A 126 23.24 2.40 -2.71
C SER A 126 24.26 1.71 -3.63
N GLN A 127 24.27 0.38 -3.67
CA GLN A 127 25.17 -0.39 -4.53
C GLN A 127 24.55 -0.67 -5.90
N GLY A 128 23.27 -0.35 -6.10
CA GLY A 128 22.47 -0.75 -7.26
C GLY A 128 22.45 -2.28 -7.44
N PRO A 129 21.56 -2.82 -8.28
CA PRO A 129 21.87 -4.11 -8.87
C PRO A 129 23.13 -3.90 -9.71
N VAL A 130 24.24 -4.57 -9.37
CA VAL A 130 25.39 -4.74 -10.26
C VAL A 130 24.89 -5.53 -11.47
N SER A 131 24.25 -4.82 -12.41
CA SER A 131 23.92 -5.08 -13.82
C SER A 131 23.70 -6.52 -14.37
N ALA A 132 23.58 -7.56 -13.54
CA ALA A 132 23.50 -8.96 -13.98
C ALA A 132 22.45 -9.82 -13.26
N GLN A 133 21.87 -9.35 -12.14
CA GLN A 133 20.94 -10.13 -11.30
C GLN A 133 19.67 -9.34 -10.93
N VAL A 134 19.09 -8.62 -11.88
CA VAL A 134 17.71 -8.13 -11.72
C VAL A 134 16.79 -9.34 -11.84
N ASP A 135 16.46 -9.95 -10.70
CA ASP A 135 15.36 -10.89 -10.59
C ASP A 135 14.04 -10.14 -10.35
N SER A 136 12.93 -10.87 -10.31
CA SER A 136 11.61 -10.29 -10.09
C SER A 136 11.41 -9.55 -8.78
N TYR A 137 12.24 -9.82 -7.79
CA TYR A 137 12.15 -9.20 -6.47
C TYR A 137 12.87 -7.85 -6.45
N THR A 138 14.01 -7.77 -7.11
CA THR A 138 14.89 -6.59 -7.10
C THR A 138 14.19 -5.32 -7.62
N ALA A 139 13.32 -5.46 -8.62
CA ALA A 139 12.54 -4.34 -9.17
C ALA A 139 11.55 -3.71 -8.15
N SER A 140 11.09 -4.48 -7.17
CA SER A 140 10.12 -4.04 -6.16
C SER A 140 10.75 -3.40 -4.92
N ILE A 141 12.05 -3.61 -4.69
CA ILE A 141 12.76 -3.15 -3.48
C ILE A 141 12.58 -1.65 -3.25
N PRO A 142 12.82 -0.74 -4.24
CA PRO A 142 12.70 0.69 -3.98
C PRO A 142 11.27 1.11 -3.62
N TYR A 143 10.27 0.43 -4.17
CA TYR A 143 8.86 0.72 -3.91
C TYR A 143 8.44 0.24 -2.52
N ASN A 144 8.78 -1.01 -2.16
CA ASN A 144 8.44 -1.56 -0.85
C ASN A 144 9.18 -0.82 0.28
N SER A 145 10.48 -0.56 0.11
CA SER A 145 11.29 0.23 1.05
C SER A 145 10.81 1.68 1.13
N GLY A 146 10.48 2.30 0.00
CA GLY A 146 9.90 3.64 -0.03
C GLY A 146 8.57 3.70 0.72
N TRP A 147 7.71 2.71 0.54
CA TRP A 147 6.40 2.64 1.18
C TRP A 147 6.51 2.52 2.72
N ILE A 148 7.27 1.56 3.23
CA ILE A 148 7.44 1.38 4.69
C ILE A 148 8.13 2.59 5.31
N TYR A 149 9.06 3.23 4.59
CA TYR A 149 9.68 4.47 5.03
C TYR A 149 8.65 5.60 5.16
N MET A 150 7.78 5.77 4.15
CA MET A 150 6.71 6.77 4.20
C MET A 150 5.72 6.50 5.35
N LEU A 151 5.37 5.23 5.58
CA LEU A 151 4.56 4.83 6.73
C LEU A 151 5.22 5.26 8.04
N LYS A 152 6.53 4.97 8.20
CA LYS A 152 7.26 5.35 9.40
C LYS A 152 7.38 6.86 9.58
N MET A 153 7.63 7.61 8.50
CA MET A 153 7.67 9.08 8.55
C MET A 153 6.33 9.68 8.98
N ASP A 154 5.21 9.13 8.52
CA ASP A 154 3.88 9.60 8.93
C ASP A 154 3.69 9.39 10.44
N CYS A 155 3.94 8.18 10.93
CA CYS A 155 3.88 7.86 12.36
C CYS A 155 4.80 8.76 13.20
N TYR A 156 6.04 8.96 12.76
CA TYR A 156 7.04 9.78 13.46
C TYR A 156 6.67 11.26 13.51
N THR A 157 6.23 11.82 12.39
CA THR A 157 5.86 13.24 12.38
C THR A 157 4.61 13.51 13.23
N ARG A 158 3.64 12.58 13.27
CA ARG A 158 2.47 12.67 14.14
C ARG A 158 2.83 12.53 15.61
N ARG A 159 3.70 11.57 15.95
CA ARG A 159 4.26 11.42 17.31
C ARG A 159 4.92 12.73 17.76
N ALA A 160 5.76 13.33 16.91
CA ALA A 160 6.39 14.61 17.17
C ALA A 160 5.35 15.72 17.39
N SER A 161 4.30 15.78 16.56
CA SER A 161 3.23 16.77 16.71
C SER A 161 2.49 16.66 18.03
N VAL A 162 2.18 15.45 18.48
CA VAL A 162 1.58 15.21 19.80
C VAL A 162 2.53 15.60 20.92
N GLN A 163 3.79 15.14 20.86
CA GLN A 163 4.79 15.40 21.92
C GLN A 163 5.12 16.88 22.08
N THR A 164 5.12 17.65 21.00
CA THR A 164 5.40 19.09 21.06
C THR A 164 4.14 19.96 21.11
N GLU A 165 2.96 19.37 21.28
CA GLU A 165 1.67 20.06 21.27
C GLU A 165 1.48 20.98 20.06
N ALA A 166 2.07 20.62 18.90
CA ALA A 166 2.09 21.46 17.72
C ALA A 166 0.71 21.60 17.06
N GLY A 167 -0.25 20.75 17.42
CA GLY A 167 -1.61 20.75 16.89
C GLY A 167 -1.72 20.35 15.42
N ALA A 168 -0.62 19.95 14.77
CA ALA A 168 -0.60 19.51 13.39
C ALA A 168 -1.10 18.06 13.29
N LEU A 169 -2.29 17.87 12.72
CA LEU A 169 -2.90 16.54 12.61
C LEU A 169 -2.20 15.66 11.56
N ARG A 170 -1.70 16.27 10.47
CA ARG A 170 -1.13 15.59 9.30
C ARG A 170 0.16 16.27 8.85
N PRO A 171 1.24 16.14 9.62
CA PRO A 171 2.43 16.93 9.34
C PRO A 171 3.13 16.50 8.05
N LEU A 172 3.10 15.20 7.72
CA LEU A 172 3.66 14.67 6.49
C LEU A 172 2.96 15.21 5.23
N ASP A 173 1.62 15.34 5.25
CA ASP A 173 0.85 15.94 4.16
C ASP A 173 1.31 17.38 3.87
N GLY A 174 1.62 18.15 4.92
CA GLY A 174 2.18 19.49 4.79
C GLY A 174 3.53 19.47 4.09
N VAL A 175 4.44 18.57 4.52
CA VAL A 175 5.75 18.36 3.89
C VAL A 175 5.60 18.02 2.40
N VAL A 176 4.70 17.11 2.04
CA VAL A 176 4.46 16.72 0.64
C VAL A 176 3.80 17.86 -0.15
N GLY A 177 2.85 18.57 0.46
CA GLY A 177 2.17 19.73 -0.13
C GLY A 177 3.16 20.81 -0.53
N ASP A 178 4.07 21.16 0.39
CA ASP A 178 5.13 22.14 0.15
C ASP A 178 6.07 21.68 -0.98
N LEU A 179 6.35 20.36 -1.08
CA LEU A 179 7.26 19.80 -2.10
C LEU A 179 6.60 19.94 -3.47
N MET A 180 5.31 19.65 -3.53
CA MET A 180 4.51 19.77 -4.75
C MET A 180 4.37 21.22 -5.20
N GLU A 181 4.19 22.16 -4.27
CA GLU A 181 4.16 23.59 -4.60
C GLU A 181 5.49 24.05 -5.21
N LYS A 182 6.62 23.75 -4.57
CA LYS A 182 7.95 24.06 -5.12
C LYS A 182 8.18 23.47 -6.51
N ARG A 183 7.81 22.20 -6.70
CA ARG A 183 7.92 21.53 -7.99
C ARG A 183 7.07 22.24 -9.06
N ARG A 184 5.85 22.65 -8.73
CA ARG A 184 4.96 23.41 -9.64
C ARG A 184 5.51 24.79 -9.97
N SER A 185 6.25 25.41 -9.05
CA SER A 185 6.99 26.66 -9.28
C SER A 185 8.27 26.48 -10.11
N GLY A 186 8.54 25.27 -10.62
CA GLY A 186 9.71 24.99 -11.46
C GLY A 186 11.01 24.76 -10.69
N LEU A 187 10.96 24.69 -9.36
CA LEU A 187 12.13 24.37 -8.54
C LEU A 187 12.44 22.87 -8.63
N LYS A 188 13.73 22.56 -8.83
CA LYS A 188 14.21 21.18 -8.81
C LYS A 188 14.22 20.66 -7.37
N MET A 189 13.52 19.56 -7.14
CA MET A 189 13.50 18.91 -5.83
C MET A 189 14.64 17.92 -5.68
N GLN A 190 15.29 17.94 -4.51
CA GLN A 190 16.39 17.04 -4.17
C GLN A 190 16.11 16.31 -2.86
N THR A 191 16.80 15.18 -2.64
CA THR A 191 16.72 14.41 -1.39
C THR A 191 17.05 15.27 -0.17
N VAL A 192 17.99 16.22 -0.29
CA VAL A 192 18.34 17.14 0.82
C VAL A 192 17.17 18.02 1.25
N ASP A 193 16.28 18.41 0.32
CA ASP A 193 15.09 19.20 0.64
C ASP A 193 14.09 18.38 1.45
N TRP A 194 13.86 17.12 1.04
CA TRP A 194 13.03 16.18 1.77
C TRP A 194 13.55 15.97 3.19
N LEU A 195 14.83 15.62 3.33
CA LEU A 195 15.45 15.34 4.63
C LEU A 195 15.40 16.54 5.56
N LYS A 196 15.61 17.76 5.05
CA LYS A 196 15.50 18.98 5.84
C LYS A 196 14.09 19.17 6.43
N TRP A 197 13.05 18.79 5.69
CA TRP A 197 11.67 18.98 6.13
C TRP A 197 11.20 17.90 7.08
N VAL A 198 11.54 16.64 6.85
CA VAL A 198 11.24 15.60 7.83
C VAL A 198 12.07 15.78 9.11
N ALA A 199 13.30 16.30 9.03
CA ALA A 199 14.13 16.61 10.21
C ALA A 199 13.44 17.57 11.19
N HIS A 200 12.69 18.57 10.69
CA HIS A 200 11.91 19.48 11.54
C HIS A 200 10.99 18.74 12.53
N TRP A 201 10.47 17.58 12.13
CA TRP A 201 9.62 16.75 12.98
C TRP A 201 10.41 15.69 13.72
N LEU A 202 11.29 14.97 13.03
CA LEU A 202 12.02 13.83 13.59
C LEU A 202 12.99 14.24 14.71
N ASP A 203 13.62 15.42 14.61
CA ASP A 203 14.53 15.92 15.65
C ASP A 203 13.81 16.11 17.00
N LYS A 204 12.51 16.42 16.97
CA LYS A 204 11.68 16.60 18.18
C LYS A 204 11.45 15.31 18.95
N ILE A 205 11.61 14.16 18.29
CA ILE A 205 11.51 12.83 18.89
C ILE A 205 12.86 12.11 18.94
N GLY A 206 13.96 12.83 18.74
CA GLY A 206 15.33 12.30 18.85
C GLY A 206 15.78 11.42 17.69
N ILE A 207 15.13 11.50 16.52
CA ILE A 207 15.52 10.75 15.33
C ILE A 207 16.25 11.69 14.36
N ALA A 208 17.49 11.38 14.00
CA ALA A 208 18.21 12.14 12.98
C ALA A 208 17.79 11.69 11.57
N ALA A 209 17.10 12.55 10.82
CA ALA A 209 16.46 12.17 9.56
C ALA A 209 17.44 11.66 8.48
N ALA A 210 18.60 12.31 8.32
CA ALA A 210 19.57 11.93 7.30
C ALA A 210 20.28 10.59 7.59
N PRO A 211 20.82 10.34 8.82
CA PRO A 211 21.30 9.01 9.20
C PRO A 211 20.24 7.92 9.04
N TYR A 212 19.02 8.18 9.52
CA TYR A 212 17.92 7.23 9.41
C TYR A 212 17.62 6.86 7.95
N PHE A 213 17.51 7.86 7.05
CA PHE A 213 17.31 7.61 5.62
C PHE A 213 18.47 6.82 4.99
N GLN A 214 19.71 7.14 5.34
CA GLN A 214 20.88 6.42 4.84
C GLN A 214 20.84 4.95 5.27
N GLU A 215 20.65 4.68 6.56
CA GLU A 215 20.62 3.33 7.11
C GLU A 215 19.50 2.48 6.51
N THR A 216 18.28 3.03 6.42
CA THR A 216 17.11 2.24 6.02
C THR A 216 16.91 2.17 4.51
N ILE A 217 17.01 3.30 3.80
CA ILE A 217 16.76 3.35 2.35
C ILE A 217 18.00 2.99 1.57
N MET A 218 19.15 3.58 1.91
CA MET A 218 20.35 3.43 1.08
C MET A 218 21.13 2.15 1.42
N ASP A 219 21.24 1.82 2.70
CA ASP A 219 22.04 0.70 3.20
C ASP A 219 21.22 -0.58 3.43
N GLY A 220 19.89 -0.51 3.26
CA GLY A 220 19.02 -1.68 3.29
C GLY A 220 18.80 -2.25 4.69
N ASN A 221 18.98 -1.47 5.76
CA ASN A 221 18.60 -1.95 7.08
C ASN A 221 17.08 -2.12 7.17
N PRO A 222 16.58 -3.29 7.63
CA PRO A 222 15.15 -3.50 7.76
C PRO A 222 14.50 -2.48 8.69
N MET A 223 13.36 -1.94 8.27
CA MET A 223 12.56 -1.02 9.07
C MET A 223 11.58 -1.80 9.93
N TRP A 224 11.99 -2.20 11.12
CA TRP A 224 11.12 -2.87 12.10
C TRP A 224 10.05 -1.92 12.66
N LEU A 225 8.90 -2.47 13.11
CA LEU A 225 7.76 -1.69 13.63
C LEU A 225 7.51 -1.92 15.14
N ASP A 226 8.53 -2.37 15.86
CA ASP A 226 8.50 -2.56 17.33
C ASP A 226 8.18 -1.26 18.06
N ASP A 227 8.62 -0.12 17.52
CA ASP A 227 8.32 1.20 18.05
C ASP A 227 6.96 1.75 17.60
N MET A 228 6.13 0.97 16.89
CA MET A 228 4.84 1.39 16.34
C MET A 228 3.65 0.55 16.80
N THR A 229 3.83 -0.29 17.82
CA THR A 229 2.79 -1.20 18.34
C THR A 229 1.46 -0.51 18.67
N GLU A 230 1.50 0.74 19.13
CA GLU A 230 0.33 1.56 19.48
C GLU A 230 -0.09 2.56 18.38
N ALA A 231 0.65 2.62 17.25
CA ALA A 231 0.46 3.64 16.22
C ALA A 231 -0.88 3.53 15.48
N PHE A 232 -1.58 2.39 15.59
CA PHE A 232 -2.89 2.14 14.96
C PHE A 232 -4.02 2.05 15.99
N GLY A 233 -3.73 2.48 17.22
CA GLY A 233 -4.55 2.20 18.38
C GLY A 233 -4.09 0.96 19.14
N ALA A 234 -4.61 0.82 20.35
CA ALA A 234 -4.35 -0.31 21.23
C ALA A 234 -5.60 -0.61 22.10
N LYS A 235 -6.77 -0.16 21.63
CA LYS A 235 -8.04 -0.26 22.34
C LYS A 235 -8.97 -1.18 21.59
N GLU A 236 -9.95 -1.73 22.30
CA GLU A 236 -11.01 -2.54 21.69
C GLU A 236 -11.63 -1.82 20.50
N GLY A 237 -11.74 -2.54 19.38
CA GLY A 237 -12.27 -2.00 18.13
C GLY A 237 -11.28 -1.21 17.28
N THR A 238 -10.02 -1.05 17.70
CA THR A 238 -8.93 -0.50 16.88
C THR A 238 -8.03 -1.61 16.34
N SER A 239 -6.93 -1.22 15.70
CA SER A 239 -5.91 -2.15 15.22
C SER A 239 -4.59 -2.00 16.00
N ARG A 240 -3.75 -3.04 16.05
CA ARG A 240 -2.41 -2.99 16.65
C ARG A 240 -1.39 -3.63 15.72
N VAL A 241 -0.14 -3.18 15.81
CA VAL A 241 0.97 -3.82 15.08
C VAL A 241 1.49 -5.00 15.90
N VAL A 242 1.64 -6.14 15.26
CA VAL A 242 2.19 -7.37 15.85
C VAL A 242 3.20 -8.00 14.91
N GLU A 243 4.18 -8.68 15.47
CA GLU A 243 5.04 -9.58 14.71
C GLU A 243 4.37 -10.95 14.60
N VAL A 244 4.39 -11.52 13.40
CA VAL A 244 3.93 -12.89 13.09
C VAL A 244 4.95 -13.56 12.18
N ASP A 245 5.04 -14.88 12.24
CA ASP A 245 5.81 -15.65 11.27
C ASP A 245 4.99 -15.78 9.97
N GLN A 246 5.64 -15.55 8.83
CA GLN A 246 5.03 -15.71 7.51
C GLN A 246 6.01 -16.36 6.54
N GLU A 247 5.51 -17.26 5.68
CA GLU A 247 6.32 -17.88 4.63
C GLU A 247 6.95 -16.82 3.71
N MET A 248 8.26 -16.96 3.47
CA MET A 248 9.02 -16.07 2.61
C MET A 248 8.45 -16.07 1.17
N LEU A 249 8.48 -14.93 0.49
CA LEU A 249 8.03 -14.83 -0.88
C LEU A 249 8.98 -15.60 -1.82
N CYS A 250 8.45 -16.57 -2.57
CA CYS A 250 9.20 -17.42 -3.51
C CYS A 250 8.30 -17.84 -4.68
N PHE A 251 8.49 -17.25 -5.86
CA PHE A 251 7.78 -17.61 -7.09
C PHE A 251 8.27 -18.95 -7.64
N GLY A 252 9.46 -19.38 -7.24
CA GLY A 252 10.10 -20.61 -7.66
C GLY A 252 10.74 -20.56 -9.05
N PHE A 253 10.80 -19.38 -9.69
CA PHE A 253 11.52 -19.12 -10.94
C PHE A 253 11.74 -17.61 -11.13
N ASP A 254 12.58 -17.19 -12.08
CA ASP A 254 12.82 -15.77 -12.39
C ASP A 254 11.69 -15.19 -13.24
N VAL A 255 10.69 -14.57 -12.59
CA VAL A 255 9.48 -14.12 -13.30
C VAL A 255 9.80 -13.06 -14.35
N MET A 256 10.68 -12.11 -14.06
CA MET A 256 10.96 -11.00 -14.99
C MET A 256 11.70 -11.48 -16.23
N LYS A 257 12.74 -12.30 -16.08
CA LYS A 257 13.43 -12.88 -17.24
C LYS A 257 12.53 -13.86 -17.99
N SER A 258 11.63 -14.55 -17.30
CA SER A 258 10.70 -15.47 -17.96
C SER A 258 9.69 -14.73 -18.84
N LEU A 259 9.15 -13.60 -18.37
CA LEU A 259 8.27 -12.75 -19.15
C LEU A 259 9.00 -12.09 -20.33
N GLU A 260 10.24 -11.63 -20.13
CA GLU A 260 11.08 -11.08 -21.21
C GLU A 260 11.34 -12.10 -22.32
N ARG A 261 11.62 -13.36 -21.94
CA ARG A 261 11.96 -14.44 -22.89
C ARG A 261 10.75 -15.18 -23.45
N GLY A 262 9.57 -15.02 -22.85
CA GLY A 262 8.37 -15.79 -23.17
C GLY A 262 8.45 -17.28 -22.80
N VAL A 263 9.41 -17.67 -21.97
CA VAL A 263 9.61 -19.05 -21.50
C VAL A 263 9.96 -19.04 -20.02
N VAL A 264 9.56 -20.08 -19.28
CA VAL A 264 9.99 -20.26 -17.90
C VAL A 264 11.52 -20.38 -17.85
N PHE A 265 12.14 -19.60 -16.98
CA PHE A 265 13.57 -19.49 -16.84
C PHE A 265 14.02 -19.51 -15.37
N ALA A 266 15.12 -20.22 -15.13
CA ALA A 266 15.78 -20.36 -13.83
C ALA A 266 14.84 -20.91 -12.75
N ILE A 267 14.22 -22.06 -13.00
CA ILE A 267 13.37 -22.71 -12.01
C ILE A 267 14.19 -23.12 -10.77
N GLU A 268 13.70 -22.72 -9.60
CA GLU A 268 14.36 -22.93 -8.33
C GLU A 268 14.14 -24.36 -7.83
N PRO A 269 15.20 -25.14 -7.55
CA PRO A 269 15.07 -26.47 -6.98
C PRO A 269 14.31 -26.47 -5.66
N GLY A 270 13.42 -27.44 -5.46
CA GLY A 270 12.62 -27.55 -4.24
C GLY A 270 11.46 -26.56 -4.12
N SER A 271 11.36 -25.56 -5.00
CA SER A 271 10.25 -24.61 -4.99
C SER A 271 8.89 -25.24 -5.30
N ARG A 272 7.82 -24.58 -4.86
CA ARG A 272 6.44 -24.99 -5.16
C ARG A 272 6.17 -25.06 -6.67
N ALA A 273 6.75 -24.15 -7.45
CA ALA A 273 6.69 -24.17 -8.92
C ALA A 273 7.26 -25.49 -9.49
N LYS A 274 8.45 -25.88 -9.02
CA LYS A 274 9.10 -27.13 -9.45
C LYS A 274 8.30 -28.36 -9.03
N LEU A 275 7.79 -28.37 -7.79
CA LEU A 275 6.99 -29.47 -7.25
C LEU A 275 5.66 -29.65 -8.00
N ARG A 276 5.07 -28.57 -8.53
CA ARG A 276 3.89 -28.63 -9.40
C ARG A 276 4.21 -29.09 -10.82
N GLY A 277 5.48 -29.21 -11.19
CA GLY A 277 5.91 -29.75 -12.49
C GLY A 277 6.14 -28.70 -13.57
N LEU A 278 6.19 -27.41 -13.21
CA LEU A 278 6.73 -26.37 -14.09
C LEU A 278 8.21 -26.68 -14.40
N ARG A 279 8.71 -26.33 -15.58
CA ARG A 279 10.07 -26.63 -16.02
C ARG A 279 10.66 -25.47 -16.81
N ASP A 280 11.99 -25.33 -16.74
CA ASP A 280 12.70 -24.43 -17.65
C ASP A 280 12.42 -24.79 -19.10
N GLY A 281 12.20 -23.76 -19.93
CA GLY A 281 11.89 -23.92 -21.36
C GLY A 281 10.40 -24.06 -21.67
N ASP A 282 9.53 -24.21 -20.67
CA ASP A 282 8.07 -24.15 -20.88
C ASP A 282 7.69 -22.80 -21.47
N ARG A 283 7.00 -22.78 -22.62
CA ARG A 283 6.59 -21.51 -23.26
C ARG A 283 5.42 -20.91 -22.50
N ILE A 284 5.58 -19.71 -21.99
CA ILE A 284 4.53 -19.04 -21.20
C ILE A 284 3.46 -18.52 -22.16
N LEU A 285 2.24 -19.02 -22.00
CA LEU A 285 1.05 -18.51 -22.68
C LEU A 285 0.35 -17.45 -21.85
N ARG A 286 0.32 -17.63 -20.52
CA ARG A 286 -0.28 -16.69 -19.57
C ARG A 286 0.32 -16.84 -18.17
N LEU A 287 0.47 -15.72 -17.47
CA LEU A 287 0.87 -15.65 -16.07
C LEU A 287 -0.09 -14.72 -15.33
N ASP A 288 -0.94 -15.28 -14.48
CA ASP A 288 -1.91 -14.51 -13.69
C ASP A 288 -1.53 -14.50 -12.21
N GLY A 289 -1.88 -13.41 -11.51
CA GLY A 289 -1.74 -13.31 -10.05
C GLY A 289 -0.36 -12.88 -9.54
N PHE A 290 0.69 -12.88 -10.38
CA PHE A 290 2.06 -12.50 -10.00
C PHE A 290 2.12 -11.15 -9.26
N GLU A 291 1.61 -10.08 -9.86
CA GLU A 291 1.68 -8.71 -9.32
C GLU A 291 0.98 -8.57 -7.95
N PHE A 292 -0.11 -9.32 -7.76
CA PHE A 292 -0.96 -9.23 -6.58
C PHE A 292 -0.56 -10.20 -5.49
N SER A 293 0.12 -11.29 -5.83
CA SER A 293 0.46 -12.35 -4.90
C SER A 293 1.55 -11.98 -3.89
N VAL A 294 2.39 -11.00 -4.22
CA VAL A 294 3.34 -10.41 -3.26
C VAL A 294 2.63 -9.81 -2.05
N LEU A 295 1.40 -9.29 -2.26
CA LEU A 295 0.59 -8.58 -1.28
C LEU A 295 -0.23 -9.51 -0.37
N GLY A 296 0.02 -10.82 -0.34
CA GLY A 296 -0.68 -11.67 0.63
C GLY A 296 -0.18 -13.11 0.68
N PRO A 297 -0.14 -13.75 1.87
CA PRO A 297 0.30 -15.13 2.01
C PRO A 297 -0.61 -16.13 1.28
N ASP A 298 -1.92 -15.86 1.27
CA ASP A 298 -2.95 -16.78 0.75
C ASP A 298 -3.21 -16.63 -0.76
N ARG A 299 -2.43 -15.80 -1.47
CA ARG A 299 -2.64 -15.53 -2.89
C ARG A 299 -1.84 -16.50 -3.75
N GLU A 300 -2.48 -17.05 -4.76
CA GLU A 300 -1.86 -18.01 -5.69
C GLU A 300 -1.43 -17.35 -7.01
N VAL A 301 -0.48 -18.00 -7.67
CA VAL A 301 -0.05 -17.69 -9.04
C VAL A 301 -0.54 -18.80 -9.95
N LYS A 302 -1.03 -18.40 -11.13
CA LYS A 302 -1.46 -19.30 -12.20
C LYS A 302 -0.56 -19.14 -13.40
N VAL A 303 0.03 -20.25 -13.85
CA VAL A 303 0.88 -20.28 -15.04
C VAL A 303 0.25 -21.23 -16.05
N LEU A 304 -0.01 -20.71 -17.25
CA LEU A 304 -0.42 -21.49 -18.40
C LEU A 304 0.76 -21.56 -19.37
N VAL A 305 1.19 -22.76 -19.74
CA VAL A 305 2.33 -22.97 -20.62
C VAL A 305 2.03 -23.94 -21.75
N GLU A 306 2.83 -23.88 -22.80
CA GLU A 306 2.91 -24.87 -23.87
C GLU A 306 4.22 -25.66 -23.72
N ARG A 307 4.11 -26.99 -23.74
CA ARG A 307 5.24 -27.93 -23.74
C ARG A 307 4.94 -29.04 -24.74
N ASP A 308 5.84 -29.28 -25.68
CA ASP A 308 5.71 -30.35 -26.69
C ASP A 308 4.39 -30.33 -27.48
N GLY A 309 3.81 -29.13 -27.69
CA GLY A 309 2.53 -28.94 -28.39
C GLY A 309 1.28 -29.13 -27.52
N GLU A 310 1.44 -29.44 -26.24
CA GLU A 310 0.36 -29.57 -25.27
C GLU A 310 0.33 -28.38 -24.31
N THR A 311 -0.88 -28.01 -23.88
CA THR A 311 -1.09 -26.94 -22.89
C THR A 311 -1.15 -27.52 -21.48
N HIS A 312 -0.38 -26.96 -20.56
CA HIS A 312 -0.39 -27.30 -19.15
C HIS A 312 -0.73 -26.08 -18.29
N SER A 313 -1.54 -26.29 -17.25
CA SER A 313 -1.90 -25.25 -16.28
C SER A 313 -1.39 -25.64 -14.89
N PHE A 314 -0.76 -24.68 -14.22
CA PHE A 314 -0.22 -24.82 -12.88
C PHE A 314 -0.77 -23.71 -11.99
N GLU A 315 -1.15 -24.07 -10.77
CA GLU A 315 -1.63 -23.16 -9.72
C GLU A 315 -0.90 -23.50 -8.42
N TYR A 316 -0.29 -22.50 -7.79
CA TYR A 316 0.43 -22.67 -6.53
C TYR A 316 0.62 -21.35 -5.79
N SER A 317 0.81 -21.47 -4.47
CA SER A 317 1.23 -20.36 -3.61
C SER A 317 2.69 -19.97 -3.91
N PRO A 318 3.00 -18.69 -4.23
CA PRO A 318 4.35 -18.21 -4.50
C PRO A 318 5.09 -17.91 -3.19
N ARG A 319 5.16 -18.92 -2.33
CA ARG A 319 5.81 -18.86 -1.02
C ARG A 319 6.82 -19.99 -0.89
N GLY A 320 7.87 -19.73 -0.13
CA GLY A 320 8.85 -20.71 0.27
C GLY A 320 8.31 -21.64 1.35
N PHE A 321 9.18 -22.49 1.88
CA PHE A 321 8.88 -23.30 3.06
C PHE A 321 9.48 -22.71 4.34
N ASP A 322 10.41 -21.77 4.19
CA ASP A 322 10.98 -21.03 5.32
C ASP A 322 10.04 -19.88 5.71
N GLU A 323 9.88 -19.69 7.01
CA GLU A 323 9.14 -18.58 7.60
C GLU A 323 10.11 -17.47 8.03
N VAL A 324 9.64 -16.23 7.94
CA VAL A 324 10.37 -15.03 8.38
C VAL A 324 9.48 -14.13 9.24
N PRO A 325 10.04 -13.37 10.19
CA PRO A 325 9.30 -12.39 10.95
C PRO A 325 8.69 -11.33 10.03
N CYS A 326 7.38 -11.12 10.16
CA CYS A 326 6.60 -10.17 9.40
C CYS A 326 5.73 -9.34 10.34
N TRP A 327 5.80 -8.01 10.24
CA TRP A 327 4.90 -7.16 11.01
C TRP A 327 3.54 -7.07 10.30
N GLN A 328 2.46 -7.25 11.04
CA GLN A 328 1.09 -7.21 10.56
C GLN A 328 0.24 -6.33 11.48
N ILE A 329 -0.81 -5.75 10.92
CA ILE A 329 -1.79 -4.93 11.64
C ILE A 329 -3.04 -5.79 11.86
N LEU A 330 -3.28 -6.14 13.11
CA LEU A 330 -4.40 -6.98 13.51
C LEU A 330 -5.43 -6.18 14.30
N LYS A 331 -6.70 -6.55 14.15
CA LYS A 331 -7.78 -5.98 14.96
C LYS A 331 -7.59 -6.39 16.41
N VAL A 332 -7.83 -5.44 17.32
CA VAL A 332 -7.90 -5.72 18.75
C VAL A 332 -9.30 -6.27 19.02
N GLU A 333 -9.36 -7.59 19.19
CA GLU A 333 -10.60 -8.27 19.55
C GLU A 333 -11.10 -7.81 20.94
N PRO A 334 -12.42 -7.76 21.16
CA PRO A 334 -12.99 -7.58 22.50
C PRO A 334 -12.39 -8.59 23.47
N ALA A 335 -11.98 -8.14 24.65
CA ALA A 335 -11.71 -9.07 25.74
C ALA A 335 -13.01 -9.86 25.97
N GLY A 336 -12.97 -11.18 25.70
CA GLY A 336 -14.15 -12.03 25.62
C GLY A 336 -15.14 -11.80 26.79
N LYS A 337 -16.42 -11.69 26.45
CA LYS A 337 -17.52 -11.79 27.41
C LYS A 337 -17.89 -13.25 27.63
#